data_AF-A0A848T7R0-F1
#
_entry.id   AF-A0A848T7R0-F1
#
_cell.length_a   1.000
_cell.length_b   1.000
_cell.length_c   1.000
_cell.angle_alpha   90.00
_cell.angle_beta   90.00
_cell.angle_gamma   90.00
#
_symmetry.space_group_name_H-M   'P 1'
#
loop_
_entity.id
_entity.type
_entity.pdbx_description
1 polymer ?
#
loop_
_entity_poly.entity_id
_entity_poly.type
_entity_poly.pdbx_seq_one_letter_code
_entity_poly.pdbx_strand_id
1 'polypeptide(L)'
;DERAVFAALSARVGSIGDNGIGGWHSYRTAKAGLNQLIHGASIEMKRTHKQAIAVCLHPGTVETPFTAKYAGRHATVPASEAASNLLDVIDGLTPAQTGGFFDYAGKEIAW
;
A
#
# COMPACT_ATOMS: atom_id res chain seq x y z
N ASP A 1 8.80 9.03 -21.77
CA ASP A 1 8.28 10.19 -21.02
C ASP A 1 6.81 10.10 -20.64
N GLU A 2 6.22 8.90 -20.60
CA GLU A 2 4.81 8.72 -20.27
C GLU A 2 4.63 8.26 -18.81
N ARG A 3 3.46 8.53 -18.26
CA ARG A 3 3.07 8.12 -16.91
C ARG A 3 2.95 6.60 -16.85
N ALA A 4 3.61 5.99 -15.87
CA ALA A 4 3.49 4.57 -15.57
C ALA A 4 3.38 4.37 -14.06
N VAL A 5 2.48 3.48 -13.61
CA VAL A 5 2.27 3.21 -12.18
C VAL A 5 2.51 1.74 -11.88
N PHE A 6 3.36 1.48 -10.90
CA PHE A 6 3.52 0.20 -10.22
C PHE A 6 3.00 0.34 -8.80
N ALA A 7 1.97 -0.42 -8.45
CA ALA A 7 1.39 -0.42 -7.11
C ALA A 7 1.51 -1.81 -6.49
N ALA A 8 2.21 -1.90 -5.36
CA ALA A 8 2.33 -3.13 -4.60
C ALA A 8 1.25 -3.20 -3.50
N LEU A 9 0.49 -4.30 -3.45
CA LEU A 9 -0.44 -4.56 -2.36
C LEU A 9 0.33 -4.84 -1.06
N SER A 10 0.44 -3.82 -0.23
CA SER A 10 0.99 -3.90 1.12
C SER A 10 -0.14 -4.00 2.15
N ALA A 11 0.15 -3.78 3.42
CA ALA A 11 -0.83 -3.76 4.49
C ALA A 11 -0.40 -2.78 5.58
N ARG A 12 -1.35 -2.12 6.25
CA ARG A 12 -1.05 -1.16 7.32
C ARG A 12 -0.19 -1.74 8.45
N VAL A 13 -0.27 -3.06 8.69
CA VAL A 13 0.58 -3.75 9.66
C VAL A 13 2.07 -3.80 9.28
N GLY A 14 2.42 -3.49 8.03
CA GLY A 14 3.79 -3.29 7.56
C GLY A 14 4.34 -1.89 7.86
N SER A 15 3.53 -0.98 8.38
CA SER A 15 3.98 0.28 8.96
C SER A 15 4.66 0.01 10.30
N ILE A 16 5.92 0.43 10.44
CA ILE A 16 6.69 0.40 11.68
C ILE A 16 6.23 1.55 12.59
N GLY A 17 6.04 2.74 12.04
CA GLY A 17 5.61 3.95 12.74
C GLY A 17 4.20 3.85 13.35
N ASP A 18 3.28 3.13 12.69
CA ASP A 18 1.93 2.90 13.21
C ASP A 18 1.85 1.66 14.15
N ASN A 19 2.95 0.94 14.37
CA ASN A 19 2.92 -0.33 15.11
C ASN A 19 2.96 -0.15 16.64
N GLY A 20 1.79 0.01 17.25
CA GLY A 20 1.65 0.04 18.73
C GLY A 20 1.27 -1.30 19.38
N ILE A 21 1.02 -2.36 18.60
CA ILE A 21 0.38 -3.61 19.11
C ILE A 21 1.31 -4.83 18.99
N GLY A 22 2.20 -4.88 18.00
CA GLY A 22 3.06 -6.05 17.76
C GLY A 22 2.32 -7.26 17.15
N GLY A 23 2.85 -8.47 17.42
CA GLY A 23 2.37 -9.74 16.88
C GLY A 23 2.58 -9.90 15.37
N TRP A 24 2.17 -11.05 14.81
CA TRP A 24 2.23 -11.32 13.36
C TRP A 24 3.61 -11.07 12.73
N HIS A 25 4.69 -11.33 13.47
CA HIS A 25 6.04 -10.89 13.12
C HIS A 25 6.44 -11.23 11.69
N SER A 26 6.22 -12.47 11.25
CA SER A 26 6.55 -12.87 9.87
C SER A 26 5.80 -12.06 8.82
N TYR A 27 4.48 -11.85 9.00
CA TYR A 27 3.66 -11.09 8.06
C TYR A 27 4.02 -9.60 8.08
N ARG A 28 4.23 -9.01 9.27
CA ARG A 28 4.68 -7.62 9.41
C ARG A 28 6.03 -7.39 8.77
N THR A 29 7.02 -8.25 9.06
CA THR A 29 8.35 -8.17 8.47
C THR A 29 8.29 -8.30 6.95
N ALA A 30 7.47 -9.22 6.42
CA ALA A 30 7.29 -9.34 4.98
C ALA A 30 6.71 -8.07 4.34
N LYS A 31 5.71 -7.44 4.98
CA LYS A 31 5.10 -6.21 4.47
C LYS A 31 6.00 -4.97 4.66
N ALA A 32 6.74 -4.88 5.76
CA ALA A 32 7.76 -3.84 5.96
C ALA A 32 8.95 -4.00 4.99
N GLY A 33 9.34 -5.24 4.68
CA GLY A 33 10.36 -5.53 3.67
C GLY A 33 9.91 -5.15 2.26
N LEU A 34 8.65 -5.45 1.90
CA LEU A 34 8.05 -4.99 0.65
C LEU A 34 8.04 -3.46 0.57
N ASN A 35 7.63 -2.80 1.65
CA ASN A 35 7.64 -1.34 1.79
C ASN A 35 9.04 -0.75 1.50
N GLN A 36 10.07 -1.29 2.14
CA GLN A 36 11.47 -0.90 1.92
C GLN A 36 11.92 -1.11 0.48
N LEU A 37 11.54 -2.24 -0.14
CA LEU A 37 11.89 -2.56 -1.53
C LEU A 37 11.32 -1.51 -2.48
N ILE A 38 10.03 -1.20 -2.37
CA ILE A 38 9.37 -0.24 -3.25
C ILE A 38 9.91 1.17 -3.03
N HIS A 39 10.16 1.56 -1.78
CA HIS A 39 10.75 2.85 -1.47
C HIS A 39 12.14 3.01 -2.12
N GLY A 40 13.02 2.01 -1.97
CA GLY A 40 14.35 2.01 -2.61
C GLY A 40 14.27 2.07 -4.13
N ALA A 41 13.46 1.19 -4.74
CA ALA A 41 13.27 1.15 -6.19
C ALA A 41 12.74 2.50 -6.74
N SER A 42 11.83 3.16 -6.02
CA SER A 42 11.29 4.46 -6.44
C SER A 42 12.37 5.55 -6.55
N ILE A 43 13.36 5.54 -5.64
CA ILE A 43 14.47 6.51 -5.62
C ILE A 43 15.37 6.29 -6.85
N GLU A 44 15.65 5.03 -7.17
CA GLU A 44 16.43 4.66 -8.34
C GLU A 44 15.71 5.03 -9.63
N MET A 45 14.41 4.71 -9.73
CA MET A 45 13.58 5.02 -10.89
C MET A 45 13.47 6.52 -11.17
N LYS A 46 13.37 7.37 -10.12
CA LYS A 46 13.31 8.84 -10.27
C LYS A 46 14.47 9.42 -11.09
N ARG A 47 15.63 8.75 -11.12
CA ARG A 47 16.84 9.24 -11.83
C ARG A 47 16.67 9.24 -13.34
N THR A 48 15.94 8.27 -13.88
CA THR A 48 15.83 8.04 -15.34
C THR A 48 14.38 8.05 -15.84
N HIS A 49 13.40 7.79 -14.97
CA HIS A 49 11.99 7.67 -15.31
C HIS A 49 11.16 8.66 -14.47
N LYS A 50 11.30 9.96 -14.77
CA LYS A 50 10.70 11.06 -13.98
C LYS A 50 9.17 11.01 -13.85
N GLN A 51 8.50 10.29 -14.75
CA GLN A 51 7.04 10.12 -14.77
C GLN A 51 6.57 8.79 -14.17
N ALA A 52 7.49 7.91 -13.76
CA ALA A 52 7.14 6.62 -13.18
C ALA A 52 6.80 6.74 -11.69
N ILE A 53 5.75 6.03 -11.29
CA ILE A 53 5.22 6.00 -9.94
C ILE A 53 5.33 4.57 -9.41
N ALA A 54 5.98 4.39 -8.28
CA ALA A 54 6.08 3.12 -7.56
C ALA A 54 5.62 3.36 -6.12
N VAL A 55 4.55 2.70 -5.69
CA VAL A 55 3.95 2.91 -4.36
C VAL A 55 3.52 1.61 -3.70
N CYS A 56 3.37 1.66 -2.38
CA CYS A 56 2.68 0.63 -1.61
C CYS A 56 1.24 1.08 -1.35
N LEU A 57 0.28 0.15 -1.47
CA LEU A 57 -1.12 0.41 -1.18
C LEU A 57 -1.67 -0.57 -0.14
N HIS A 58 -2.37 -0.05 0.86
CA HIS A 58 -3.16 -0.85 1.78
C HIS A 58 -4.63 -0.86 1.34
N PRO A 59 -5.21 -2.03 0.99
CA PRO A 59 -6.58 -2.12 0.47
C PRO A 59 -7.70 -1.92 1.52
N GLY A 60 -7.36 -1.59 2.77
CA GLY A 60 -8.30 -1.74 3.88
C GLY A 60 -8.47 -3.20 4.29
N THR A 61 -9.58 -3.52 4.96
CA THR A 61 -9.93 -4.90 5.30
C THR A 61 -10.91 -5.43 4.26
N VAL A 62 -10.42 -6.27 3.35
CA VAL A 62 -11.22 -6.83 2.24
C VAL A 62 -11.88 -8.13 2.68
N GLU A 63 -13.12 -8.39 2.27
CA GLU A 63 -13.84 -9.64 2.52
C GLU A 63 -13.18 -10.82 1.78
N THR A 64 -12.36 -11.58 2.50
CA THR A 64 -11.61 -12.72 1.96
C THR A 64 -11.52 -13.83 3.01
N PRO A 65 -11.18 -15.07 2.62
CA PRO A 65 -10.89 -16.13 3.59
C PRO A 65 -9.80 -15.76 4.61
N PHE A 66 -8.84 -14.92 4.20
CA PHE A 66 -7.74 -14.46 5.06
C PHE A 66 -8.22 -13.53 6.19
N THR A 67 -9.21 -12.68 5.90
CA THR A 67 -9.74 -11.67 6.83
C THR A 67 -10.99 -12.12 7.57
N ALA A 68 -11.61 -13.24 7.18
CA ALA A 68 -12.87 -13.72 7.73
C ALA A 68 -12.92 -13.80 9.27
N LYS A 69 -11.80 -14.17 9.92
CA LYS A 69 -11.69 -14.24 11.39
C LYS A 69 -11.60 -12.88 12.09
N TYR A 70 -11.45 -11.79 11.33
CA TYR A 70 -11.23 -10.43 11.82
C TYR A 70 -12.34 -9.45 11.41
N ALA A 71 -13.31 -9.88 10.60
CA ALA A 71 -14.39 -9.05 10.06
C ALA A 71 -15.27 -8.38 11.13
N GLY A 72 -15.32 -8.90 12.37
CA GLY A 72 -16.06 -8.28 13.47
C GLY A 72 -15.33 -7.12 14.18
N ARG A 73 -14.03 -6.91 13.91
CA ARG A 73 -13.22 -5.86 14.55
C ARG A 73 -13.02 -4.62 13.69
N HIS A 74 -13.20 -4.76 12.38
CA HIS A 74 -13.01 -3.70 11.40
C HIS A 74 -14.08 -3.82 10.33
N ALA A 75 -14.60 -2.67 9.86
CA ALA A 75 -15.48 -2.66 8.69
C ALA A 75 -14.75 -3.33 7.50
N THR A 76 -15.46 -4.23 6.83
CA THR A 76 -14.98 -4.93 5.65
C THR A 76 -15.73 -4.47 4.42
N VAL A 77 -15.06 -4.56 3.26
CA VAL A 77 -15.66 -4.26 1.96
C VAL A 77 -15.46 -5.43 0.99
N PRO A 78 -16.36 -5.65 0.02
CA PRO A 78 -16.16 -6.62 -1.04
C PRO A 78 -14.89 -6.37 -1.85
N ALA A 79 -14.33 -7.42 -2.45
CA ALA A 79 -13.11 -7.32 -3.24
C ALA A 79 -13.23 -6.35 -4.44
N SER A 80 -14.41 -6.26 -5.06
CA SER A 80 -14.69 -5.31 -6.15
C SER A 80 -14.63 -3.86 -5.68
N GLU A 81 -15.16 -3.57 -4.50
CA GLU A 81 -15.12 -2.22 -3.91
C GLU A 81 -13.69 -1.85 -3.50
N ALA A 82 -12.96 -2.77 -2.85
CA ALA A 82 -11.55 -2.56 -2.54
C ALA A 82 -10.71 -2.29 -3.80
N ALA A 83 -10.95 -3.02 -4.88
CA ALA A 83 -10.27 -2.80 -6.15
C ALA A 83 -10.61 -1.42 -6.75
N SER A 84 -11.88 -1.02 -6.73
CA SER A 84 -12.30 0.31 -7.19
C SER A 84 -11.59 1.42 -6.40
N ASN A 85 -11.61 1.33 -5.07
CA ASN A 85 -10.95 2.32 -4.21
C ASN A 85 -9.45 2.43 -4.51
N LEU A 86 -8.77 1.30 -4.72
CA LEU A 86 -7.35 1.30 -5.08
C LEU A 86 -7.08 1.89 -6.47
N LEU A 87 -7.97 1.64 -7.44
CA LEU A 87 -7.89 2.25 -8.77
C LEU A 87 -8.06 3.77 -8.69
N ASP A 88 -9.01 4.27 -7.89
CA ASP A 88 -9.21 5.70 -7.67
C ASP A 88 -7.96 6.35 -7.06
N VAL A 89 -7.31 5.68 -6.10
CA VAL A 89 -6.02 6.14 -5.56
C VAL A 89 -4.96 6.17 -6.66
N ILE A 90 -4.82 5.07 -7.43
CA ILE A 90 -3.84 4.97 -8.52
C ILE A 90 -4.04 6.08 -9.55
N ASP A 91 -5.27 6.41 -9.91
CA ASP A 91 -5.59 7.46 -10.88
C ASP A 91 -5.25 8.86 -10.35
N GLY A 92 -5.39 9.08 -9.05
CA GLY A 92 -5.04 10.34 -8.39
C GLY A 92 -3.54 10.55 -8.12
N LEU A 93 -2.70 9.51 -8.24
CA LEU A 93 -1.27 9.63 -7.92
C LEU A 93 -0.49 10.49 -8.92
N THR A 94 0.41 11.30 -8.38
CA THR A 94 1.38 12.11 -9.13
C THR A 94 2.82 11.58 -8.97
N PRO A 95 3.74 11.91 -9.90
CA PRO A 95 5.15 11.56 -9.75
C PRO A 95 5.81 12.05 -8.46
N ALA A 96 5.29 13.12 -7.83
CA ALA A 96 5.79 13.59 -6.54
C ALA A 96 5.56 12.58 -5.40
N GLN A 97 4.54 11.73 -5.52
CA GLN A 97 4.13 10.75 -4.52
C GLN A 97 4.80 9.38 -4.70
N THR A 98 5.63 9.20 -5.72
CA THR A 98 6.36 7.94 -5.92
C THR A 98 7.35 7.70 -4.78
N GLY A 99 7.36 6.45 -4.30
CA GLY A 99 8.03 6.02 -3.09
C GLY A 99 7.20 6.16 -1.82
N GLY A 100 5.89 6.45 -1.92
CA GLY A 100 4.95 6.59 -0.81
C GLY A 100 4.17 5.32 -0.46
N PHE A 101 3.47 5.37 0.68
CA PHE A 101 2.58 4.32 1.19
C PHE A 101 1.21 4.90 1.52
N PHE A 102 0.16 4.41 0.87
CA PHE A 102 -1.19 4.98 0.99
C PHE A 102 -2.23 3.92 1.36
N ASP A 103 -3.31 4.33 2.03
CA ASP A 103 -4.50 3.49 2.21
C ASP A 103 -5.47 3.60 1.03
N TYR A 104 -6.55 2.82 1.10
CA TYR A 104 -7.63 2.78 0.11
C TYR A 104 -8.36 4.11 -0.08
N ALA A 105 -8.19 5.08 0.83
CA ALA A 105 -8.75 6.42 0.73
C ALA A 105 -7.71 7.45 0.25
N GLY A 106 -6.52 7.00 -0.17
CA GLY A 106 -5.43 7.86 -0.64
C GLY A 106 -4.68 8.56 0.50
N LYS A 107 -4.96 8.22 1.76
CA LYS A 107 -4.26 8.81 2.90
C LYS A 107 -2.90 8.17 3.08
N GLU A 108 -1.89 8.98 3.32
CA GLU A 108 -0.54 8.49 3.61
C GLU A 108 -0.50 7.71 4.94
N ILE A 109 0.22 6.59 4.92
CA ILE A 109 0.52 5.74 6.06
C ILE A 109 2.00 5.92 6.39
N ALA A 110 2.33 6.08 7.67
CA ALA A 110 3.73 6.11 8.10
C ALA A 110 4.46 4.82 7.71
N TRP A 111 5.76 4.91 7.45
CA TRP A 111 6.58 3.72 7.19
C TRP A 111 6.80 2.86 8.41
#